data_AF-A0AAJ3YI76-F1
#
_entry.id   AF-A0AAJ3YI76-F1
#
_cell.length_a   1.000
_cell.length_b   1.000
_cell.length_c   1.000
_cell.angle_alpha   90.00
_cell.angle_beta   90.00
_cell.angle_gamma   90.00
#
_symmetry.space_group_name_H-M   'P 1'
#
loop_
_entity.id
_entity.type
_entity.pdbx_description
1 polymer ?
#
loop_
_entity_poly.entity_id
_entity_poly.type
_entity_poly.pdbx_seq_one_letter_code
_entity_poly.pdbx_strand_id
1 'polypeptide(L)'
;MRFNQNHLSFFNALDGAYSEISLADEATKSQITLTDHEKNLAINFFGPDKICRGPVKSNPDLAAKEFKLYQNGIVRLNLVFPKPEKNELRLYMANGKDFYAPAGSIWFIYHGRGDNLLTVGYMHPNDWHRI
;
A
#
# COMPACT_ATOMS: atom_id res chain seq x y z
N MET A 1 4.63 -10.41 -0.26
CA MET A 1 4.29 -11.57 -1.12
C MET A 1 3.52 -11.09 -2.35
N ARG A 2 3.56 -11.82 -3.47
CA ARG A 2 2.77 -11.48 -4.69
C ARG A 2 1.43 -12.22 -4.69
N PHE A 3 0.41 -11.63 -5.30
CA PHE A 3 -0.88 -12.30 -5.52
C PHE A 3 -0.69 -13.57 -6.36
N ASN A 4 -1.40 -14.64 -5.99
CA ASN A 4 -1.52 -15.85 -6.78
C ASN A 4 -2.78 -15.77 -7.66
N GLN A 5 -3.07 -16.83 -8.43
CA GLN A 5 -4.22 -16.83 -9.33
C GLN A 5 -5.57 -16.67 -8.60
N ASN A 6 -5.71 -17.22 -7.40
CA ASN A 6 -6.94 -17.08 -6.60
C ASN A 6 -7.13 -15.63 -6.17
N HIS A 7 -6.08 -14.99 -5.63
CA HIS A 7 -6.12 -13.58 -5.26
C HIS A 7 -6.45 -12.68 -6.46
N LEU A 8 -5.79 -12.90 -7.61
CA LEU A 8 -6.05 -12.13 -8.84
C LEU A 8 -7.51 -12.27 -9.29
N SER A 9 -8.06 -13.48 -9.23
CA SER A 9 -9.45 -13.75 -9.62
C SER A 9 -10.43 -13.12 -8.63
N PHE A 10 -10.20 -13.27 -7.33
CA PHE A 10 -11.05 -12.73 -6.27
C PHE A 10 -11.13 -11.20 -6.31
N PHE A 11 -9.99 -10.52 -6.46
CA PHE A 11 -9.94 -9.05 -6.51
C PHE A 11 -10.19 -8.46 -7.90
N ASN A 12 -10.42 -9.29 -8.93
CA ASN A 12 -10.43 -8.88 -10.33
C ASN A 12 -9.20 -8.02 -10.70
N ALA A 13 -8.02 -8.47 -10.28
CA ALA A 13 -6.76 -7.73 -10.38
C ALA A 13 -5.91 -8.19 -11.58
N LEU A 14 -5.07 -7.27 -12.07
CA LEU A 14 -4.01 -7.54 -13.04
C LEU A 14 -2.73 -7.98 -12.34
N ASP A 15 -2.39 -7.31 -11.25
CA ASP A 15 -1.26 -7.64 -10.38
C ASP A 15 -1.56 -7.16 -8.96
N GLY A 16 -0.88 -7.73 -7.98
CA GLY A 16 -1.04 -7.35 -6.58
C GLY A 16 -0.01 -7.97 -5.67
N ALA A 17 0.07 -7.42 -4.47
CA ALA A 17 0.96 -7.87 -3.42
C ALA A 17 0.33 -7.67 -2.03
N TYR A 18 0.81 -8.45 -1.07
CA TYR A 18 0.32 -8.43 0.31
C TYR A 18 1.41 -8.84 1.28
N SER A 19 1.28 -8.41 2.53
CA SER A 19 2.03 -8.94 3.66
C SER A 19 1.25 -8.77 4.96
N GLU A 20 1.73 -9.41 6.01
CA GLU A 20 1.16 -9.27 7.34
C GLU A 20 1.69 -7.98 8.00
N ILE A 21 0.79 -7.20 8.61
CA ILE A 21 1.18 -6.03 9.38
C ILE A 21 1.84 -6.47 10.68
N SER A 22 3.11 -6.12 10.84
CA SER A 22 3.88 -6.48 12.02
C SER A 22 3.29 -5.92 13.33
N LEU A 23 3.34 -6.72 14.40
CA LEU A 23 2.89 -6.34 15.74
C LEU A 23 3.75 -5.23 16.37
N ALA A 24 5.01 -5.11 15.96
CA ALA A 24 5.99 -4.25 16.63
C ALA A 24 6.06 -2.83 16.05
N ASP A 25 6.18 -2.68 14.73
CA ASP A 25 6.67 -1.44 14.12
C ASP A 25 5.66 -0.74 13.22
N GLU A 26 4.90 -1.47 12.42
CA GLU A 26 4.04 -0.85 11.40
C GLU A 26 2.73 -0.31 11.97
N ALA A 27 2.11 -1.11 12.85
CA ALA A 27 0.90 -0.69 13.56
C ALA A 27 1.17 0.44 14.57
N THR A 28 2.35 0.50 15.18
CA THR A 28 2.69 1.53 16.18
C THR A 28 3.12 2.85 15.53
N LYS A 29 3.72 2.81 14.34
CA LYS A 29 4.22 4.00 13.62
C LYS A 29 3.26 4.50 12.54
N SER A 30 2.09 3.88 12.40
CA SER A 30 1.09 4.21 11.39
C SER A 30 1.68 4.26 9.97
N GLN A 31 2.57 3.32 9.66
CA GLN A 31 3.25 3.23 8.36
C GLN A 31 3.45 1.78 7.97
N ILE A 32 3.45 1.51 6.67
CA ILE A 32 3.74 0.22 6.08
C ILE A 32 5.02 0.35 5.26
N THR A 33 5.97 -0.55 5.46
CA THR A 33 7.19 -0.59 4.65
C THR A 33 6.95 -1.49 3.46
N LEU A 34 6.89 -0.90 2.27
CA LEU A 34 6.67 -1.65 1.04
C LEU A 34 7.93 -2.43 0.67
N THR A 35 7.77 -3.75 0.53
CA THR A 35 8.85 -4.69 0.21
C THR A 35 8.65 -5.30 -1.17
N ASP A 36 9.76 -5.68 -1.81
CA ASP A 36 9.81 -6.44 -3.07
C ASP A 36 8.70 -6.10 -4.08
N HIS A 37 7.65 -6.94 -4.13
CA HIS A 37 6.54 -6.81 -5.07
C HIS A 37 5.63 -5.61 -4.79
N GLU A 38 5.36 -5.29 -3.53
CA GLU A 38 4.53 -4.13 -3.14
C GLU A 38 5.19 -2.84 -3.61
N LYS A 39 6.50 -2.75 -3.37
CA LYS A 39 7.33 -1.63 -3.78
C LYS A 39 7.39 -1.52 -5.30
N ASN A 40 7.66 -2.62 -6.00
CA ASN A 40 7.74 -2.61 -7.46
C ASN A 40 6.40 -2.22 -8.09
N LEU A 41 5.28 -2.72 -7.56
CA LEU A 41 3.95 -2.35 -8.02
C LEU A 41 3.70 -0.83 -7.88
N ALA A 42 3.98 -0.28 -6.70
CA ALA A 42 3.79 1.15 -6.46
C ALA A 42 4.71 2.03 -7.33
N ILE A 43 5.99 1.66 -7.48
CA ILE A 43 6.95 2.40 -8.31
C ILE A 43 6.56 2.34 -9.79
N ASN A 44 6.19 1.16 -10.30
CA ASN A 44 5.81 0.99 -11.70
C ASN A 44 4.53 1.76 -12.03
N PHE A 45 3.59 1.83 -11.08
CA PHE A 45 2.33 2.54 -11.26
C PHE A 45 2.49 4.06 -11.22
N PHE A 46 3.15 4.60 -10.19
CA PHE A 46 3.26 6.05 -10.02
C PHE A 46 4.41 6.67 -10.82
N GLY A 47 5.47 5.91 -11.10
CA GLY A 47 6.74 6.42 -11.60
C GLY A 47 7.68 6.83 -10.45
N PRO A 48 8.96 6.43 -10.49
CA PRO A 48 9.91 6.71 -9.40
C PRO A 48 10.19 8.20 -9.20
N ASP A 49 10.11 9.01 -10.25
CA ASP A 49 10.26 10.47 -10.25
C ASP A 49 9.03 11.19 -9.66
N LYS A 50 7.89 10.49 -9.58
CA LYS A 50 6.65 11.01 -9.00
C LYS A 50 6.49 10.66 -7.52
N ILE A 51 7.47 10.04 -6.89
CA ILE A 51 7.44 9.69 -5.47
C ILE A 51 8.45 10.58 -4.73
N CYS A 52 8.00 11.23 -3.65
CA CYS A 52 8.85 12.11 -2.86
C CYS A 52 10.03 11.34 -2.24
N ARG A 53 11.24 11.91 -2.36
CA ARG A 53 12.46 11.43 -1.70
C ARG A 53 12.86 12.40 -0.60
N GLY A 54 12.97 11.89 0.62
CA GLY A 54 13.10 12.66 1.85
C GLY A 54 11.81 12.69 2.69
N PRO A 55 11.75 13.56 3.71
CA PRO A 55 10.57 13.68 4.59
C PRO A 55 9.37 14.25 3.83
N VAL A 56 8.14 13.83 4.16
CA VAL A 56 6.90 14.34 3.54
C VAL A 56 6.85 15.87 3.45
N LYS A 57 7.36 16.57 4.47
CA LYS A 57 7.39 18.04 4.54
C LYS A 57 8.24 18.71 3.46
N SER A 58 9.18 18.01 2.81
CA SER A 58 10.00 18.60 1.75
C SER A 58 9.21 18.80 0.46
N ASN A 59 8.26 17.91 0.16
CA ASN A 59 7.36 18.04 -0.99
C ASN A 59 6.04 17.29 -0.73
N PRO A 60 5.09 17.91 0.00
CA PRO A 60 3.82 17.28 0.39
C PRO A 60 2.97 16.83 -0.81
N ASP A 61 2.96 17.61 -1.89
CA ASP A 61 2.18 17.30 -3.08
C ASP A 61 2.72 16.06 -3.81
N LEU A 62 4.05 15.94 -3.90
CA LEU A 62 4.69 14.77 -4.50
C LEU A 62 4.58 13.54 -3.59
N ALA A 63 4.56 13.72 -2.27
CA ALA A 63 4.40 12.63 -1.31
C ALA A 63 2.98 12.03 -1.35
N ALA A 64 1.96 12.86 -1.54
CA ALA A 64 0.59 12.43 -1.46
C ALA A 64 0.12 11.73 -2.76
N LYS A 65 -0.49 10.55 -2.62
CA LYS A 65 -1.02 9.72 -3.70
C LYS A 65 -2.45 9.31 -3.43
N GLU A 66 -3.25 9.27 -4.49
CA GLU A 66 -4.60 8.75 -4.42
C GLU A 66 -4.58 7.24 -4.57
N PHE A 67 -5.35 6.58 -3.72
CA PHE A 67 -5.60 5.15 -3.76
C PHE A 67 -7.09 4.92 -3.68
N LYS A 68 -7.56 3.87 -4.33
CA LYS A 68 -8.88 3.30 -4.06
C LYS A 68 -8.79 2.50 -2.77
N LEU A 69 -9.78 2.60 -1.91
CA LEU A 69 -9.89 1.70 -0.77
C LEU A 69 -10.63 0.44 -1.18
N TYR A 70 -10.18 -0.71 -0.71
CA TYR A 70 -10.94 -1.93 -0.87
C TYR A 70 -12.29 -1.78 -0.14
N GLN A 71 -13.39 -1.92 -0.89
CA GLN A 71 -14.78 -1.77 -0.44
C GLN A 71 -15.19 -0.36 0.02
N ASN A 72 -14.31 0.64 -0.04
CA ASN A 72 -14.56 2.02 0.37
C ASN A 72 -14.05 2.99 -0.71
N GLY A 73 -14.33 4.28 -0.61
CA GLY A 73 -14.05 5.27 -1.68
C GLY A 73 -12.56 5.49 -2.02
N ILE A 74 -12.19 6.75 -2.24
CA ILE A 74 -10.80 7.14 -2.53
C ILE A 74 -10.17 7.72 -1.27
N VAL A 75 -8.91 7.39 -1.02
CA VAL A 75 -8.08 7.95 0.04
C VAL A 75 -6.84 8.60 -0.53
N ARG A 76 -6.34 9.63 0.15
CA ARG A 76 -5.03 10.23 -0.14
C ARG A 76 -4.02 9.84 0.95
N LEU A 77 -3.00 9.07 0.59
CA LEU A 77 -1.96 8.58 1.51
C LEU A 77 -0.59 9.08 1.08
N ASN A 78 0.32 9.24 2.04
CA ASN A 78 1.69 9.64 1.71
C ASN A 78 2.54 8.41 1.38
N LEU A 79 3.14 8.42 0.20
CA LEU A 79 4.08 7.41 -0.29
C LEU A 79 5.44 8.08 -0.54
N VAL A 80 6.47 7.67 0.18
CA VAL A 80 7.79 8.34 0.14
C VAL A 80 8.97 7.38 0.25
N PHE A 81 10.11 7.79 -0.31
CA PHE A 81 11.43 7.28 0.06
C PHE A 81 11.98 8.14 1.21
N PRO A 82 11.78 7.78 2.49
CA PRO A 82 12.01 8.69 3.62
C PRO A 82 13.47 9.08 3.80
N LYS A 83 14.40 8.26 3.29
CA LYS A 83 15.85 8.46 3.40
C LYS A 83 16.43 8.64 2.00
N PRO A 84 17.12 9.76 1.69
CA PRO A 84 17.62 10.06 0.35
C PRO A 84 18.47 8.94 -0.25
N GLU A 85 19.37 8.37 0.56
CA GLU A 85 20.33 7.35 0.14
C GLU A 85 19.78 5.91 0.18
N LYS A 86 18.54 5.71 0.63
CA LYS A 86 17.95 4.37 0.72
C LYS A 86 16.78 4.21 -0.23
N ASN A 87 16.54 2.97 -0.62
CA ASN A 87 15.44 2.59 -1.49
C ASN A 87 14.26 1.99 -0.70
N GLU A 88 14.20 2.22 0.61
CA GLU A 88 13.04 1.85 1.42
C GLU A 88 11.86 2.74 1.03
N LEU A 89 10.71 2.14 0.72
CA LEU A 89 9.50 2.86 0.34
C LEU A 89 8.50 2.72 1.49
N ARG A 90 7.91 3.83 1.94
CA ARG A 90 6.94 3.83 3.03
C ARG A 90 5.62 4.42 2.58
N LEU A 91 4.55 3.72 2.94
CA LEU A 91 3.18 4.21 2.86
C LEU A 91 2.72 4.58 4.27
N TYR A 92 2.38 5.85 4.49
CA TYR A 92 1.82 6.28 5.76
C TYR A 92 0.32 6.06 5.77
N MET A 93 -0.14 5.35 6.80
CA MET A 93 -1.56 5.14 7.07
C MET A 93 -2.17 6.44 7.61
N ALA A 94 -3.41 6.73 7.22
CA ALA A 94 -4.10 7.93 7.68
C ALA A 94 -4.75 7.66 9.04
N ASN A 95 -4.15 8.17 10.13
CA ASN A 95 -4.78 8.20 11.44
C ASN A 95 -5.99 9.14 11.38
N GLY A 96 -7.21 8.59 11.27
CA GLY A 96 -8.41 9.44 11.29
C GLY A 96 -9.68 8.91 10.64
N LYS A 97 -9.64 7.83 9.83
CA LYS A 97 -10.75 6.89 9.46
C LYS A 97 -10.66 6.26 8.06
N ASP A 98 -9.75 6.69 7.19
CA ASP A 98 -9.81 6.27 5.78
C ASP A 98 -9.05 4.97 5.48
N PHE A 99 -7.84 4.80 6.02
CA PHE A 99 -7.07 3.55 5.90
C PHE A 99 -6.12 3.36 7.07
N TYR A 100 -6.41 2.34 7.88
CA TYR A 100 -5.58 1.95 9.01
C TYR A 100 -5.61 0.43 9.20
N ALA A 101 -4.59 -0.26 8.69
CA ALA A 101 -4.49 -1.71 8.81
C ALA A 101 -4.03 -2.07 10.23
N PRO A 102 -4.83 -2.80 11.03
CA PRO A 102 -4.46 -3.18 12.38
C PRO A 102 -3.34 -4.22 12.39
N ALA A 103 -2.64 -4.30 13.51
CA ALA A 103 -1.59 -5.28 13.72
C ALA A 103 -2.12 -6.72 13.56
N GLY A 104 -1.35 -7.60 12.91
CA GLY A 104 -1.74 -8.98 12.62
C GLY A 104 -2.77 -9.13 11.50
N SER A 105 -3.20 -8.05 10.84
CA SER A 105 -3.99 -8.14 9.61
C SER A 105 -3.11 -8.39 8.39
N ILE A 106 -3.71 -8.93 7.33
CA ILE A 106 -3.08 -8.97 6.02
C ILE A 106 -3.45 -7.67 5.30
N TRP A 107 -2.46 -6.81 5.05
CA TRP A 107 -2.65 -5.67 4.16
C TRP A 107 -2.29 -6.07 2.74
N PHE A 108 -2.89 -5.38 1.77
CA PHE A 108 -2.67 -5.66 0.37
C PHE A 108 -2.79 -4.40 -0.48
N ILE A 109 -2.12 -4.46 -1.63
CA ILE A 109 -2.15 -3.46 -2.68
C ILE A 109 -2.26 -4.16 -4.04
N TYR A 110 -3.13 -3.68 -4.92
CA TYR A 110 -3.31 -4.28 -6.24
C TYR A 110 -3.74 -3.28 -7.31
N HIS A 111 -3.49 -3.63 -8.57
CA HIS A 111 -4.00 -2.92 -9.73
C HIS A 111 -5.23 -3.66 -10.28
N GLY A 112 -6.42 -3.09 -10.12
CA GLY A 112 -7.67 -3.65 -10.63
C GLY A 112 -7.75 -3.59 -12.16
N ARG A 113 -8.45 -4.55 -12.77
CA ARG A 113 -8.71 -4.52 -14.23
C ARG A 113 -9.56 -3.31 -14.59
N GLY A 114 -9.00 -2.40 -15.38
CA GLY A 114 -9.67 -1.16 -15.81
C GLY A 114 -9.68 -0.05 -14.76
N ASP A 115 -9.01 -0.23 -13.62
CA ASP A 115 -8.85 0.81 -12.61
C ASP A 115 -7.68 1.74 -12.97
N ASN A 116 -7.88 3.04 -12.76
CA ASN A 116 -6.87 4.10 -12.95
C ASN A 116 -6.14 4.47 -11.65
N LEU A 117 -6.39 3.74 -10.56
CA LEU A 117 -5.77 3.91 -9.25
C LEU A 117 -5.34 2.53 -8.72
N LEU A 118 -4.27 2.49 -7.93
CA LEU A 118 -4.00 1.32 -7.10
C LEU A 118 -5.05 1.22 -5.99
N THR A 119 -5.48 0.00 -5.71
CA THR A 119 -6.37 -0.28 -4.58
C THR A 119 -5.53 -0.75 -3.41
N VAL A 120 -5.80 -0.22 -2.22
CA VAL A 120 -5.23 -0.68 -0.95
C VAL A 120 -6.34 -1.17 -0.02
N GLY A 121 -6.03 -2.17 0.77
CA GLY A 121 -6.96 -2.73 1.73
C GLY A 121 -6.25 -3.55 2.79
N TYR A 122 -7.03 -4.03 3.75
CA TYR A 122 -6.59 -5.03 4.69
C TYR A 122 -7.75 -5.95 5.05
N MET A 123 -7.44 -7.14 5.53
CA MET A 123 -8.42 -8.08 6.05
C MET A 123 -7.85 -8.95 7.16
N HIS A 124 -8.73 -9.60 7.90
CA HIS A 124 -8.31 -10.57 8.90
C HIS A 124 -7.63 -11.77 8.23
N PRO A 125 -6.59 -12.37 8.82
CA PRO A 125 -5.90 -13.52 8.23
C PRO A 125 -6.86 -14.66 7.86
N ASN A 126 -7.84 -14.97 8.72
CA ASN A 126 -8.83 -16.02 8.41
C ASN A 126 -9.64 -15.75 7.13
N ASP A 127 -9.94 -14.50 6.81
CA ASP A 127 -10.65 -14.16 5.58
C ASP A 127 -9.71 -14.27 4.38
N TRP A 128 -8.44 -13.87 4.54
CA TRP A 128 -7.42 -14.01 3.52
C TRP A 128 -7.18 -15.47 3.12
N HIS A 129 -7.09 -16.38 4.09
CA HIS A 129 -6.86 -17.81 3.84
C HIS A 129 -8.05 -18.53 3.18
N ARG A 130 -9.22 -17.87 3.06
CA ARG A 130 -10.40 -18.40 2.37
C ARG A 130 -10.44 -18.04 0.88
N ILE A 131 -9.49 -17.21 0.41
CA ILE A 131 -9.32 -16.84 -1.00
C ILE A 131 -8.46 -17.89 -1.70
#